data_AF-A0A7C7ZRW5-F1
#
_entry.id   AF-A0A7C7ZRW5-F1
#
_cell.length_a   1.000
_cell.length_b   1.000
_cell.length_c   1.000
_cell.angle_alpha   90.00
_cell.angle_beta   90.00
_cell.angle_gamma   90.00
#
_symmetry.space_group_name_H-M   'P 1'
#
loop_
_entity.id
_entity.type
_entity.pdbx_description
1 polymer ?
#
loop_
_entity_poly.entity_id
_entity_poly.type
_entity_poly.pdbx_seq_one_letter_code
_entity_poly.pdbx_strand_id
1 'polypeptide(L)'
;MPETGIGLGMKTIYDPDYFDQAMNLLRLDRKARHTAISIIPEINERNMMEKAALARDWMQQSTEYKKKSSALFARYREELLKSGKDDRLDAAKSIAFGYRYFSKMMEKNKGDISLALASYNAGPHRVNQYDGIPPYNETVTFRNKVLSFYREYLKEIGGF
;
A
#
# COMPACT_ATOMS: atom_id res chain seq x y z
N MET A 1 -4.23 0.69 -7.03
CA MET A 1 -5.06 -0.52 -7.20
C MET A 1 -6.28 -0.18 -8.05
N PRO A 2 -6.96 -1.15 -8.69
CA PRO A 2 -8.18 -0.93 -9.47
C PRO A 2 -9.26 -0.17 -8.70
N GLU A 3 -9.64 -0.68 -7.52
CA GLU A 3 -10.64 -0.04 -6.65
C GLU A 3 -10.31 1.42 -6.32
N THR A 4 -9.02 1.73 -6.09
CA THR A 4 -8.60 3.12 -5.85
C THR A 4 -8.89 4.01 -7.04
N GLY A 5 -8.59 3.54 -8.27
CA GLY A 5 -8.87 4.30 -9.48
C GLY A 5 -10.37 4.55 -9.65
N ILE A 6 -11.18 3.50 -9.46
CA ILE A 6 -12.64 3.58 -9.51
C ILE A 6 -13.16 4.59 -8.48
N GLY A 7 -12.69 4.52 -7.22
CA GLY A 7 -13.08 5.45 -6.15
C GLY A 7 -12.66 6.90 -6.40
N LEU A 8 -11.64 7.14 -7.24
CA LEU A 8 -11.23 8.48 -7.68
C LEU A 8 -12.06 9.02 -8.85
N GLY A 9 -12.89 8.17 -9.47
CA GLY A 9 -13.74 8.49 -10.61
C GLY A 9 -13.09 8.23 -11.97
N MET A 10 -12.03 7.42 -12.03
CA MET A 10 -11.50 6.92 -13.29
C MET A 10 -12.52 6.00 -13.95
N LYS A 11 -12.69 6.13 -15.27
CA LYS A 11 -13.73 5.44 -16.02
C LYS A 11 -13.21 4.15 -16.66
N THR A 12 -11.97 4.19 -17.13
CA THR A 12 -11.35 3.04 -17.80
C THR A 12 -10.29 2.45 -16.90
N ILE A 13 -10.67 1.40 -16.17
CA ILE A 13 -9.79 0.66 -15.27
C ILE A 13 -9.75 -0.79 -15.71
N TYR A 14 -8.55 -1.29 -15.95
CA TYR A 14 -8.27 -2.70 -16.14
C TYR A 14 -8.29 -3.40 -14.77
N ASP A 15 -9.29 -4.25 -14.57
CA ASP A 15 -9.59 -4.94 -13.33
C ASP A 15 -10.02 -6.39 -13.60
N PRO A 16 -9.07 -7.32 -13.79
CA PRO A 16 -9.40 -8.71 -14.04
C PRO A 16 -9.69 -9.49 -12.74
N ASP A 17 -10.57 -10.49 -12.79
CA ASP A 17 -10.95 -11.32 -11.61
C ASP A 17 -9.76 -11.93 -10.85
N TYR A 18 -8.66 -12.20 -11.55
CA TYR A 18 -7.46 -12.76 -10.93
C TYR A 18 -6.66 -11.73 -10.10
N PHE A 19 -6.97 -10.44 -10.21
CA PHE A 19 -6.40 -9.41 -9.34
C PHE A 19 -6.82 -9.62 -7.88
N ASP A 20 -8.11 -9.90 -7.64
CA ASP A 20 -8.62 -10.23 -6.31
C ASP A 20 -8.04 -11.54 -5.78
N GLN A 21 -7.80 -12.51 -6.65
CA GLN A 21 -7.09 -13.73 -6.28
C GLN A 21 -5.65 -13.42 -5.82
N ALA A 22 -4.94 -12.53 -6.52
CA ALA A 22 -3.60 -12.09 -6.14
C ALA A 22 -3.59 -11.39 -4.77
N MET A 23 -4.58 -10.53 -4.52
CA MET A 23 -4.78 -9.82 -3.25
C MET A 23 -5.11 -10.78 -2.10
N ASN A 24 -5.97 -11.77 -2.34
CA ASN A 24 -6.30 -12.80 -1.37
C ASN A 24 -5.09 -13.65 -0.99
N LEU A 25 -4.27 -14.04 -1.97
CA LEU A 25 -3.01 -14.76 -1.72
C LEU A 25 -2.02 -13.92 -0.90
N LEU A 26 -1.94 -12.61 -1.15
CA LEU A 26 -1.11 -11.69 -0.35
C LEU A 26 -1.58 -11.62 1.11
N ARG A 27 -2.90 -11.65 1.35
CA ARG A 27 -3.48 -11.70 2.70
C ARG A 27 -3.15 -13.03 3.40
N LEU A 28 -3.26 -14.14 2.69
CA LEU A 28 -2.90 -15.47 3.21
C LEU A 28 -1.41 -15.57 3.54
N ASP A 29 -0.53 -15.06 2.67
CA ASP A 29 0.91 -14.95 2.91
C ASP A 29 1.20 -14.19 4.22
N ARG A 30 0.62 -13.00 4.40
CA ARG A 30 0.80 -12.21 5.64
C ARG A 30 0.34 -12.98 6.88
N LYS A 31 -0.81 -13.67 6.81
CA LYS A 31 -1.33 -14.48 7.91
C LYS A 31 -0.38 -15.64 8.24
N ALA A 32 0.01 -16.42 7.24
CA ALA A 32 0.91 -17.56 7.40
C ALA A 32 2.26 -17.15 8.01
N ARG A 33 2.86 -16.06 7.50
CA ARG A 33 4.11 -15.52 8.04
C ARG A 33 3.97 -15.03 9.47
N HIS A 34 2.87 -14.34 9.79
CA HIS A 34 2.61 -13.88 11.15
C HIS A 34 2.49 -15.06 12.12
N THR A 35 1.73 -16.11 11.74
CA THR A 35 1.62 -17.34 12.53
C THR A 35 2.97 -18.02 12.73
N ALA A 36 3.79 -18.12 11.69
CA ALA A 36 5.14 -18.69 11.83
C ALA A 36 6.00 -17.89 12.84
N ILE A 37 5.98 -16.56 12.75
CA ILE A 37 6.75 -15.69 13.64
C ILE A 37 6.25 -15.78 15.08
N SER A 38 4.94 -15.90 15.30
CA SER A 38 4.38 -16.00 16.66
C SER A 38 4.76 -17.30 17.37
N ILE A 39 5.10 -18.36 16.63
CA ILE A 39 5.55 -19.64 17.20
C ILE A 39 7.01 -19.58 17.69
N ILE A 40 7.84 -18.70 17.14
CA ILE A 40 9.27 -18.59 17.51
C ILE A 40 9.49 -18.36 19.02
N PRO A 41 8.85 -17.36 19.68
CA PRO A 41 9.06 -17.11 21.11
C PRO A 41 8.52 -18.22 22.02
N GLU A 42 7.73 -19.13 21.46
CA GLU A 42 7.06 -20.22 22.16
C GLU A 42 7.90 -21.51 22.23
N ILE A 43 9.05 -21.54 21.54
CA ILE A 43 10.00 -22.66 21.47
C ILE A 43 10.79 -22.80 22.78
N ASN A 44 10.90 -24.01 23.30
CA ASN A 44 11.74 -24.36 24.45
C ASN A 44 12.31 -25.78 24.31
N GLU A 45 13.19 -26.17 25.24
CA GLU A 45 13.91 -27.46 25.22
C GLU A 45 12.98 -28.69 25.12
N ARG A 46 11.74 -28.59 25.63
CA ARG A 46 10.80 -29.72 25.65
C ARG A 46 10.01 -29.87 24.35
N ASN A 47 9.87 -28.81 23.55
CA ASN A 47 8.99 -28.77 22.38
C ASN A 47 9.66 -28.25 21.09
N MET A 48 10.98 -28.05 21.11
CA MET A 48 11.72 -27.39 20.04
C MET A 48 11.46 -28.00 18.67
N MET A 49 11.54 -29.32 18.55
CA MET A 49 11.37 -30.01 17.27
C MET A 49 9.97 -29.80 16.70
N GLU A 50 8.93 -29.93 17.53
CA GLU A 50 7.53 -29.79 17.13
C GLU A 50 7.22 -28.35 16.70
N LYS A 51 7.58 -27.36 17.52
CA LYS A 51 7.29 -25.95 17.23
C LYS A 51 8.12 -25.40 16.07
N ALA A 52 9.39 -25.81 15.95
CA ALA A 52 10.22 -25.45 14.81
C ALA A 52 9.66 -26.04 13.51
N ALA A 53 9.19 -27.29 13.53
CA ALA A 53 8.53 -27.90 12.37
C ALA A 53 7.26 -27.13 11.99
N LEU A 54 6.39 -26.81 12.95
CA LEU A 54 5.17 -26.05 12.70
C LEU A 54 5.45 -24.65 12.14
N ALA A 55 6.41 -23.93 12.70
CA ALA A 55 6.82 -22.61 12.20
C ALA A 55 7.36 -22.69 10.77
N ARG A 56 8.17 -23.71 10.47
CA ARG A 56 8.70 -23.96 9.13
C ARG A 56 7.58 -24.24 8.13
N ASP A 57 6.61 -25.06 8.48
CA ASP A 57 5.51 -25.42 7.57
C ASP A 57 4.65 -24.18 7.24
N TRP A 58 4.37 -23.32 8.22
CA TRP A 58 3.73 -22.01 7.97
C TRP A 58 4.57 -21.09 7.09
N MET A 59 5.90 -21.07 7.25
CA MET A 59 6.79 -20.31 6.36
C MET A 59 6.81 -20.86 4.93
N GLN A 60 6.74 -22.18 4.76
CA GLN A 60 6.62 -22.81 3.45
C GLN A 60 5.32 -22.38 2.76
N GLN A 61 4.19 -22.41 3.47
CA GLN A 61 2.91 -21.90 2.95
C GLN A 61 2.97 -20.42 2.59
N SER A 62 3.57 -19.57 3.44
CA SER A 62 3.80 -18.16 3.14
C SER A 62 4.59 -17.99 1.83
N THR A 63 5.64 -18.78 1.64
CA THR A 63 6.47 -18.76 0.43
C THR A 63 5.67 -19.15 -0.82
N GLU A 64 4.82 -20.17 -0.73
CA GLU A 64 3.94 -20.58 -1.83
C GLU A 64 2.90 -19.52 -2.19
N TYR A 65 2.22 -18.95 -1.20
CA TYR A 65 1.24 -17.87 -1.40
C TYR A 65 1.90 -16.65 -2.04
N LYS A 66 3.08 -16.27 -1.55
CA LYS A 66 3.86 -15.16 -2.11
C LYS A 66 4.22 -15.43 -3.57
N LYS A 67 4.67 -16.65 -3.91
CA LYS A 67 5.00 -17.03 -5.29
C LYS A 67 3.79 -16.93 -6.22
N LYS A 68 2.64 -17.49 -5.82
CA LYS A 68 1.40 -17.45 -6.60
C LYS A 68 0.89 -16.00 -6.77
N SER A 69 0.88 -15.22 -5.69
CA SER A 69 0.48 -13.80 -5.71
C SER A 69 1.37 -12.98 -6.65
N SER A 70 2.69 -13.18 -6.56
CA SER A 70 3.68 -12.48 -7.41
C SER A 70 3.48 -12.80 -8.89
N ALA A 71 3.18 -14.06 -9.24
CA ALA A 71 2.91 -14.44 -10.62
C ALA A 71 1.66 -13.76 -11.19
N LEU A 72 0.58 -13.69 -10.40
CA LEU A 72 -0.64 -12.99 -10.82
C LEU A 72 -0.44 -11.48 -10.95
N PHE A 73 0.33 -10.85 -10.05
CA PHE A 73 0.67 -9.43 -10.19
C PHE A 73 1.60 -9.14 -11.36
N ALA A 74 2.51 -10.06 -11.69
CA ALA A 74 3.37 -9.94 -12.87
C ALA A 74 2.51 -9.97 -14.15
N ARG A 75 1.60 -10.95 -14.23
CA ARG A 75 0.62 -11.05 -15.33
C ARG A 75 -0.24 -9.79 -15.42
N TYR A 76 -0.81 -9.33 -14.29
CA TYR A 76 -1.60 -8.11 -14.24
C TYR A 76 -0.84 -6.90 -14.79
N ARG A 77 0.43 -6.72 -14.40
CA ARG A 77 1.27 -5.63 -14.90
C ARG A 77 1.50 -5.74 -16.41
N GLU A 78 1.80 -6.93 -16.91
CA GLU A 78 2.00 -7.17 -18.34
C GLU A 78 0.73 -6.83 -19.14
N GLU A 79 -0.42 -7.38 -18.74
CA GLU A 79 -1.69 -7.17 -19.43
C GLU A 79 -2.16 -5.71 -19.35
N LEU A 80 -1.99 -5.05 -18.19
CA LEU A 80 -2.27 -3.62 -18.01
C LEU A 80 -1.47 -2.76 -18.99
N LEU A 81 -0.15 -2.96 -19.05
CA LEU A 81 0.75 -2.19 -19.92
C LEU A 81 0.49 -2.47 -21.40
N LYS A 82 0.21 -3.73 -21.75
CA LYS A 82 -0.11 -4.12 -23.13
C LYS A 82 -1.42 -3.51 -23.62
N SER A 83 -2.42 -3.38 -22.74
CA SER A 83 -3.71 -2.78 -23.10
C SER A 83 -3.59 -1.29 -23.43
N GLY A 84 -2.74 -0.55 -22.70
CA GLY A 84 -2.51 0.89 -22.84
C GLY A 84 -3.73 1.81 -22.63
N LYS A 85 -4.92 1.25 -22.38
CA LYS A 85 -6.20 1.99 -22.35
C LYS A 85 -6.65 2.41 -20.95
N ASP A 86 -5.83 2.15 -19.94
CA ASP A 86 -6.16 2.41 -18.55
C ASP A 86 -5.89 3.87 -18.17
N ASP A 87 -6.86 4.51 -17.50
CA ASP A 87 -6.76 5.91 -17.07
C ASP A 87 -5.59 6.15 -16.11
N ARG A 88 -5.10 5.13 -15.40
CA ARG A 88 -3.93 5.20 -14.50
C ARG A 88 -2.60 5.25 -15.24
N LEU A 89 -2.59 4.93 -16.54
CA LEU A 89 -1.41 5.04 -17.39
C LEU A 89 -1.34 6.40 -18.10
N ASP A 90 -2.43 7.15 -18.12
CA ASP A 90 -2.49 8.53 -18.62
C ASP A 90 -1.96 9.48 -17.52
N ALA A 91 -0.84 10.15 -17.81
CA ALA A 91 -0.18 11.04 -16.87
C ALA A 91 -1.05 12.24 -16.48
N ALA A 92 -1.77 12.85 -17.42
CA ALA A 92 -2.60 14.02 -17.17
C ALA A 92 -3.79 13.65 -16.27
N LYS A 93 -4.45 12.52 -16.56
CA LYS A 93 -5.51 11.98 -15.70
C LYS A 93 -4.98 11.65 -14.31
N SER A 94 -3.87 10.93 -14.22
CA SER A 94 -3.27 10.51 -12.96
C SER A 94 -2.93 11.70 -12.06
N ILE A 95 -2.35 12.77 -12.62
CA ILE A 95 -2.08 14.01 -11.91
C ILE A 95 -3.38 14.68 -11.45
N ALA A 96 -4.38 14.80 -12.33
CA ALA A 96 -5.65 15.44 -11.99
C ALA A 96 -6.41 14.68 -10.88
N PHE A 97 -6.43 13.35 -10.94
CA PHE A 97 -7.04 12.50 -9.91
C PHE A 97 -6.28 12.57 -8.59
N GLY A 98 -4.95 12.51 -8.63
CA GLY A 98 -4.09 12.66 -7.45
C GLY A 98 -4.26 14.01 -6.77
N TYR A 99 -4.26 15.10 -7.55
CA TYR A 99 -4.53 16.45 -7.06
C TYR A 99 -5.90 16.54 -6.39
N ARG A 100 -6.97 16.10 -7.06
CA ARG A 100 -8.33 16.11 -6.47
C ARG A 100 -8.41 15.32 -5.18
N TYR A 101 -7.74 14.17 -5.10
CA TYR A 101 -7.71 13.37 -3.89
C TYR A 101 -6.96 14.07 -2.76
N PHE A 102 -5.80 14.65 -3.05
CA PHE A 102 -5.03 15.41 -2.08
C PHE A 102 -5.78 16.65 -1.58
N SER A 103 -6.45 17.40 -2.45
CA SER A 103 -7.29 18.54 -2.04
C SER A 103 -8.39 18.14 -1.04
N LYS A 104 -9.03 16.97 -1.25
CA LYS A 104 -9.98 16.42 -0.27
C LYS A 104 -9.31 16.07 1.07
N MET A 105 -8.05 15.60 1.05
CA MET A 105 -7.31 15.33 2.29
C MET A 105 -6.93 16.61 3.02
N MET A 106 -6.59 17.68 2.30
CA MET A 106 -6.36 19.01 2.87
C MET A 106 -7.61 19.54 3.56
N GLU A 107 -8.76 19.47 2.89
CA GLU A 107 -10.05 19.89 3.46
C GLU A 107 -10.41 19.08 4.73
N LYS A 108 -10.33 17.75 4.65
CA LYS A 108 -10.62 16.87 5.80
C LYS A 108 -9.74 17.15 7.02
N ASN A 109 -8.48 17.51 6.78
CA ASN A 109 -7.51 17.82 7.83
C ASN A 109 -7.39 19.32 8.11
N LYS A 110 -8.40 20.12 7.75
CA LYS A 110 -8.49 21.56 8.07
C LYS A 110 -7.25 22.37 7.64
N GLY A 111 -6.65 21.99 6.52
CA GLY A 111 -5.48 22.67 5.96
C GLY A 111 -4.13 22.20 6.51
N ASP A 112 -4.08 21.25 7.45
CA ASP A 112 -2.81 20.70 7.92
C ASP A 112 -2.20 19.78 6.83
N ILE A 113 -1.17 20.29 6.16
CA ILE A 113 -0.46 19.59 5.09
C ILE A 113 0.19 18.28 5.56
N SER A 114 0.61 18.20 6.82
CA SER A 114 1.26 16.99 7.36
C SER A 114 0.25 15.88 7.54
N LEU A 115 -0.90 16.19 8.13
CA LEU A 115 -2.00 15.24 8.28
C LEU A 115 -2.64 14.89 6.93
N ALA A 116 -2.72 15.85 6.00
CA ALA A 116 -3.19 15.58 4.65
C ALA A 116 -2.28 14.61 3.89
N LEU A 117 -0.95 14.79 3.96
CA LEU A 117 0.00 13.86 3.35
C LEU A 117 -0.05 12.47 4.00
N ALA A 118 -0.22 12.41 5.33
CA ALA A 118 -0.42 11.15 6.04
C ALA A 118 -1.72 10.45 5.60
N SER A 119 -2.84 11.17 5.52
CA SER A 119 -4.13 10.64 5.05
C SER A 119 -4.09 10.24 3.59
N TYR A 120 -3.34 10.95 2.75
CA TYR A 120 -3.15 10.61 1.34
C TYR A 120 -2.40 9.29 1.17
N ASN A 121 -1.35 9.04 1.96
CA ASN A 121 -0.54 7.84 1.87
C ASN A 121 -1.14 6.64 2.63
N ALA A 122 -1.50 6.82 3.90
CA ALA A 122 -1.98 5.74 4.78
C ALA A 122 -3.50 5.54 4.75
N GLY A 123 -4.24 6.49 4.15
CA GLY A 123 -5.69 6.56 4.20
C GLY A 123 -6.20 7.35 5.42
N PRO A 124 -7.29 8.14 5.27
CA PRO A 124 -7.82 8.97 6.34
C PRO A 124 -8.33 8.16 7.54
N HIS A 125 -8.78 6.92 7.33
CA HIS A 125 -9.19 6.05 8.41
C HIS A 125 -8.04 5.75 9.39
N ARG A 126 -6.80 5.58 8.88
CA ARG A 126 -5.63 5.34 9.73
C ARG A 126 -5.25 6.59 10.50
N VAL A 127 -5.27 7.76 9.88
CA VAL A 127 -4.99 9.02 10.58
C VAL A 127 -6.00 9.24 11.71
N ASN A 128 -7.28 8.98 11.48
CA ASN A 128 -8.31 9.04 12.52
C ASN A 128 -8.08 8.00 13.63
N GLN A 129 -7.70 6.77 13.28
CA GLN A 129 -7.45 5.70 14.25
C GLN A 129 -6.30 6.06 15.22
N TYR A 130 -5.26 6.73 14.72
CA TYR A 130 -4.10 7.13 15.52
C TYR A 130 -4.22 8.54 16.11
N ASP A 131 -5.33 9.24 15.84
CA ASP A 131 -5.52 10.66 16.17
C ASP A 131 -4.31 11.53 15.73
N GLY A 132 -3.78 11.26 14.54
CA GLY A 132 -2.54 11.85 14.07
C GLY A 132 -1.84 11.03 13.00
N ILE A 133 -0.55 11.32 12.80
CA ILE A 133 0.26 10.60 11.82
C ILE A 133 0.53 9.18 12.34
N PRO A 134 0.09 8.12 11.63
CA PRO A 134 0.36 6.76 12.08
C PRO A 134 1.87 6.50 12.08
N PRO A 135 2.40 5.72 13.04
CA PRO A 135 3.83 5.41 13.16
C PRO A 135 4.28 4.36 12.14
N TYR A 136 3.81 4.48 10.89
CA TYR A 136 4.22 3.66 9.76
C TYR A 136 5.44 4.33 9.13
N ASN A 137 6.56 3.61 9.09
CA ASN A 137 7.82 4.14 8.54
C ASN A 137 7.64 4.67 7.10
N GLU A 138 6.85 3.98 6.27
CA GLU A 138 6.52 4.42 4.92
C GLU A 138 5.80 5.79 4.93
N THR A 139 4.78 5.96 5.76
CA THR A 139 3.98 7.18 5.84
C THR A 139 4.79 8.37 6.35
N VAL A 140 5.58 8.17 7.40
CA VAL A 140 6.46 9.21 7.94
C VAL A 140 7.51 9.62 6.90
N THR A 141 8.12 8.64 6.23
CA THR A 141 9.12 8.88 5.18
C THR A 141 8.51 9.62 3.99
N PHE A 142 7.33 9.18 3.51
CA PHE A 142 6.60 9.82 2.43
C PHE A 142 6.30 11.29 2.75
N ARG A 143 5.71 11.56 3.93
CA ARG A 143 5.38 12.91 4.39
C ARG A 143 6.62 13.80 4.44
N ASN A 144 7.72 13.31 5.02
CA ASN A 144 8.96 14.08 5.12
C ASN A 144 9.57 14.41 3.75
N LYS A 145 9.55 13.43 2.82
CA LYS A 145 10.06 13.60 1.46
C LYS A 145 9.23 14.59 0.64
N VAL A 146 7.89 14.53 0.71
CA VAL A 146 7.05 15.48 -0.03
C VAL A 146 7.21 16.89 0.53
N LEU A 147 7.30 17.04 1.85
CA LEU A 147 7.55 18.35 2.46
C LEU A 147 8.93 18.92 2.15
N SER A 148 9.96 18.09 1.90
CA SER A 148 11.26 18.61 1.45
C SER A 148 11.15 19.21 0.05
N PHE A 149 10.53 18.50 -0.90
CA PHE A 149 10.28 19.03 -2.23
C PHE A 149 9.43 20.30 -2.20
N TYR A 150 8.39 20.34 -1.36
CA TYR A 150 7.55 21.52 -1.24
C TYR A 150 8.35 22.75 -0.76
N ARG A 151 9.24 22.58 0.23
CA ARG A 151 10.12 23.66 0.69
C ARG A 151 11.12 24.11 -0.37
N GLU A 152 11.67 23.19 -1.16
CA GLU A 152 12.55 23.53 -2.29
C GLU A 152 11.80 24.35 -3.34
N TYR A 153 10.60 23.91 -3.72
CA TYR A 153 9.73 24.65 -4.64
C TYR A 153 9.43 26.07 -4.15
N LEU A 154 9.12 26.25 -2.86
CA LEU A 154 8.83 27.59 -2.31
C LEU A 154 10.02 28.55 -2.44
N LYS A 155 11.26 28.06 -2.28
CA LYS A 155 12.48 28.86 -2.45
C LYS A 155 12.67 29.31 -3.90
N GLU A 156 12.44 28.41 -4.85
CA GLU A 156 12.61 28.70 -6.28
C GLU A 156 11.64 29.77 -6.78
N ILE A 157 10.41 29.78 -6.26
CA ILE A 157 9.37 30.75 -6.65
C ILE A 157 9.40 32.06 -5.85
N GLY A 158 10.42 32.28 -5.02
CA GLY A 158 10.58 33.50 -4.21
C GLY A 158 9.59 33.62 -3.04
N GLY A 159 8.98 32.52 -2.62
CA GLY A 159 8.01 32.46 -1.52
C GLY A 159 8.68 32.30 -0.16
N PHE A 160 9.55 33.25 0.21
CA PHE A 160 10.46 33.33 1.38
C PHE A 160 11.90 32.88 1.12
#